data_AF-A0A0M3JD06-F1
#
_entry.id   AF-A0A0M3JD06-F1
#
_cell.length_a   1.000
_cell.length_b   1.000
_cell.length_c   1.000
_cell.angle_alpha   90.00
_cell.angle_beta   90.00
_cell.angle_gamma   90.00
#
_symmetry.space_group_name_H-M   'P 1'
#
loop_
_entity.id
_entity.type
_entity.pdbx_description
1 polymer ?
#
loop_
_entity_poly.entity_id
_entity_poly.type
_entity_poly.pdbx_seq_one_letter_code
_entity_poly.pdbx_strand_id
1 'polypeptide(L)'
;MEIFKVCLDYWNWLCAELYREFPFQIDRPLISSFPILNRQQEPPRRALYNSVLSELRLVMISRMAKPEEVLVVENEQGEVVRELIKDTDSITLYKTMRETLVYLTHLDYKDTEIKMTEKLQNQVNGREWSWKNLNTVTNLFSDDLQLDISIFGCRIW
;
A
#
# COMPACT_ATOMS: atom_id res chain seq x y z
N MET A 1 10.46 14.55 10.32
CA MET A 1 10.50 13.70 9.12
C MET A 1 11.49 12.56 9.27
N GLU A 2 12.71 12.81 9.76
CA GLU A 2 13.75 11.77 9.91
C GLU A 2 13.34 10.54 10.72
N ILE A 3 12.68 10.71 11.87
CA ILE A 3 12.20 9.56 12.68
C ILE A 3 11.22 8.69 11.89
N PHE A 4 10.36 9.29 11.06
CA PHE A 4 9.40 8.55 10.25
C PHE A 4 10.12 7.75 9.15
N LYS A 5 11.14 8.33 8.50
CA LYS A 5 11.97 7.64 7.51
C LYS A 5 12.62 6.38 8.10
N VAL A 6 13.27 6.51 9.27
CA VAL A 6 13.90 5.38 9.96
C VAL A 6 12.91 4.27 10.31
N CYS A 7 11.72 4.64 10.83
CA CYS A 7 10.67 3.68 11.11
C CYS A 7 10.16 2.99 9.83
N LEU A 8 9.95 3.76 8.77
CA LEU A 8 9.48 3.26 7.49
C LEU A 8 10.47 2.27 6.88
N ASP A 9 11.77 2.55 6.92
CA ASP A 9 12.80 1.64 6.41
C ASP A 9 12.78 0.29 7.15
N TYR A 10 12.61 0.32 8.47
CA TYR A 10 12.43 -0.90 9.27
C TYR A 10 11.17 -1.67 8.89
N TRP A 11 10.03 -0.98 8.78
CA TRP A 11 8.76 -1.61 8.42
C TRP A 11 8.79 -2.21 7.01
N ASN A 12 9.42 -1.51 6.06
CA ASN A 12 9.60 -2.00 4.70
C ASN A 12 10.43 -3.28 4.69
N TRP A 13 11.58 -3.28 5.39
CA TRP A 13 12.42 -4.46 5.55
C TRP A 13 11.65 -5.64 6.16
N LEU A 14 10.93 -5.42 7.26
CA LEU A 14 10.17 -6.48 7.92
C LEU A 14 9.09 -7.07 6.99
N CYS A 15 8.34 -6.21 6.29
CA CYS A 15 7.30 -6.64 5.36
C CYS A 15 7.89 -7.41 4.18
N ALA A 16 9.04 -6.97 3.64
CA ALA A 16 9.75 -7.67 2.58
C ALA A 16 10.20 -9.07 3.02
N GLU A 17 10.73 -9.21 4.23
CA GLU A 17 11.15 -10.52 4.77
C GLU A 17 9.95 -11.44 4.99
N LEU A 18 8.86 -10.94 5.59
CA LEU A 18 7.63 -11.72 5.75
C LEU A 18 7.00 -12.13 4.41
N TYR A 19 7.09 -11.26 3.39
CA TYR A 19 6.64 -11.58 2.04
C TYR A 19 7.51 -12.64 1.37
N ARG A 20 8.84 -12.55 1.49
CA ARG A 20 9.78 -13.55 0.96
C ARG A 20 9.60 -14.94 1.58
N GLU A 21 9.23 -15.00 2.86
CA GLU A 21 8.91 -16.26 3.53
C GLU A 21 7.67 -16.95 2.93
N PHE A 22 6.79 -16.20 2.24
CA PHE A 22 5.54 -16.73 1.70
C PHE A 22 5.08 -15.95 0.45
N PRO A 23 5.71 -16.16 -0.72
CA PRO A 23 5.45 -15.36 -1.91
C PRO A 23 4.06 -15.56 -2.54
N PHE A 24 3.26 -16.52 -2.05
CA PHE A 24 1.94 -16.82 -2.63
C PHE A 24 0.91 -17.16 -1.56
N GLN A 25 -0.16 -16.37 -1.45
CA GLN A 25 -1.45 -16.86 -0.95
C GLN A 25 -2.01 -17.84 -1.97
N ILE A 26 -1.48 -19.07 -1.97
CA ILE A 26 -2.07 -20.13 -2.79
C ILE A 26 -3.37 -20.48 -2.08
N ASP A 27 -4.50 -20.00 -2.62
CA ASP A 27 -5.78 -20.65 -2.41
C ASP A 27 -5.59 -22.12 -2.79
N ARG A 28 -5.40 -22.98 -1.79
CA ARG A 28 -5.21 -24.43 -1.96
C ARG A 28 -6.54 -25.12 -1.65
N PRO A 29 -7.50 -25.16 -2.60
CA PRO A 29 -8.78 -25.83 -2.39
C PRO A 29 -8.63 -27.33 -2.10
N LEU A 30 -7.50 -27.95 -2.47
CA LEU A 30 -7.25 -29.38 -2.25
C LEU A 30 -6.74 -29.73 -0.84
N ILE A 31 -6.13 -28.78 -0.10
CA ILE A 31 -5.64 -29.02 1.27
C ILE A 31 -6.74 -28.73 2.31
N SER A 32 -7.71 -27.89 1.95
CA SER A 32 -8.90 -27.58 2.74
C SER A 32 -9.71 -28.81 3.18
N SER A 33 -9.59 -29.94 2.47
CA SER A 33 -10.36 -31.16 2.73
C SER A 33 -9.82 -32.01 3.88
N PHE A 34 -8.62 -31.69 4.41
CA PHE A 34 -7.98 -32.44 5.48
C PHE A 34 -7.71 -31.55 6.70
N PRO A 35 -8.62 -31.50 7.70
CA PRO A 35 -8.52 -30.58 8.84
C PRO A 35 -7.28 -30.81 9.74
N ILE A 36 -6.66 -31.99 9.64
CA ILE A 36 -5.43 -32.34 10.38
C ILE A 36 -4.18 -31.71 9.76
N LEU A 37 -4.15 -31.48 8.43
CA LEU A 37 -3.04 -30.82 7.72
C LEU A 37 -3.21 -29.29 7.66
N ASN A 38 -4.44 -28.78 7.86
CA ASN A 38 -4.75 -27.35 7.79
C ASN A 38 -4.21 -26.51 8.96
N ARG A 39 -3.82 -27.12 10.08
CA ARG A 39 -3.39 -26.35 11.28
C ARG A 39 -1.93 -25.87 11.23
N GLN A 40 -1.19 -26.10 10.14
CA GLN A 40 0.25 -25.87 10.11
C GLN A 40 0.76 -24.87 9.05
N GLN A 41 -0.08 -24.12 8.34
CA GLN A 41 0.39 -23.40 7.13
C GLN A 41 0.15 -21.89 7.09
N GLU A 42 -0.01 -21.21 8.23
CA GLU A 42 0.53 -19.85 8.32
C GLU A 42 1.90 -19.92 9.01
N PRO A 43 2.96 -19.29 8.45
CA PRO A 43 4.23 -19.18 9.16
C PRO A 43 3.97 -18.58 10.55
N PRO A 44 4.47 -19.18 11.64
CA PRO A 44 4.17 -18.73 13.00
C PRO A 44 4.57 -17.27 13.24
N ARG A 45 5.56 -16.76 12.48
CA ARG A 45 5.98 -15.36 12.49
C ARG A 45 4.90 -14.42 11.96
N ARG A 46 4.20 -14.78 10.89
CA ARG A 46 3.18 -13.93 10.28
C ARG A 46 1.95 -13.77 11.18
N ALA A 47 1.51 -14.86 11.80
CA ALA A 47 0.43 -14.83 12.78
C ALA A 47 0.76 -13.93 13.99
N LEU A 48 2.02 -13.91 14.43
CA LEU A 48 2.50 -13.03 15.51
C LEU A 48 2.38 -11.55 15.17
N TYR A 49 2.61 -11.15 13.91
CA TYR A 49 2.57 -9.75 13.49
C TYR A 49 1.22 -9.28 12.96
N ASN A 50 0.25 -10.18 12.76
CA ASN A 50 -1.00 -9.89 12.05
C ASN A 50 -1.70 -8.61 12.53
N SER A 51 -1.90 -8.47 13.85
CA SER A 51 -2.55 -7.27 14.42
C SER A 51 -1.77 -5.99 14.16
N VAL A 52 -0.44 -6.03 14.29
CA VAL A 52 0.44 -4.87 14.08
C VAL A 52 0.52 -4.50 12.61
N LEU A 53 0.48 -5.49 11.70
CA LEU A 53 0.45 -5.25 10.25
C LEU A 53 -0.86 -4.58 9.81
N SER A 54 -1.99 -4.92 10.45
CA SER A 54 -3.27 -4.23 10.20
C SER A 54 -3.22 -2.75 10.59
N GLU A 55 -2.64 -2.44 11.75
CA GLU A 55 -2.42 -1.04 12.17
C GLU A 55 -1.43 -0.32 11.23
N LEU A 56 -0.38 -1.01 10.78
CA LEU A 56 0.58 -0.46 9.83
C LEU A 56 -0.08 -0.11 8.49
N ARG A 57 -0.99 -0.97 7.97
CA ARG A 57 -1.78 -0.66 6.77
C ARG A 57 -2.56 0.63 6.93
N LEU A 58 -3.23 0.78 8.07
CA LEU A 58 -3.97 2.01 8.36
C LEU A 58 -3.04 3.24 8.35
N VAL A 59 -1.84 3.14 8.94
CA VAL A 59 -0.85 4.23 8.91
C VAL A 59 -0.39 4.54 7.48
N MET A 60 -0.05 3.53 6.68
CA MET A 60 0.40 3.72 5.29
C MET A 60 -0.70 4.38 4.45
N ILE A 61 -1.94 3.89 4.53
CA ILE A 61 -3.10 4.45 3.83
C ILE A 61 -3.38 5.88 4.31
N SER A 62 -3.22 6.17 5.60
CA SER A 62 -3.53 7.48 6.18
C SER A 62 -2.47 8.55 5.95
N ARG A 63 -1.23 8.15 5.70
CA ARG A 63 -0.09 9.05 5.60
C ARG A 63 0.54 9.06 4.21
N MET A 64 -0.02 8.30 3.25
CA MET A 64 0.56 8.19 1.91
C MET A 64 0.79 9.59 1.34
N ALA A 65 2.04 9.85 0.96
CA ALA A 65 2.39 11.08 0.30
C ALA A 65 1.72 11.13 -1.08
N LYS A 66 1.29 12.31 -1.52
CA LYS A 66 0.86 12.51 -2.91
C LYS A 66 2.06 12.24 -3.83
N PRO A 67 1.92 11.49 -4.92
CA PRO A 67 2.97 11.37 -5.93
C PRO A 67 3.30 12.77 -6.46
N GLU A 68 4.57 13.09 -6.65
CA GLU A 68 4.92 14.40 -7.23
C GLU A 68 4.35 14.53 -8.65
N GLU A 69 3.63 15.63 -8.90
CA GLU A 69 3.06 15.94 -10.20
C GLU A 69 4.14 16.54 -11.12
N VAL A 70 4.22 16.02 -12.34
CA VAL A 70 5.11 16.56 -13.37
C VAL A 70 4.53 17.88 -13.90
N LEU A 71 5.21 18.99 -13.62
CA LEU A 71 4.85 20.28 -14.22
C LEU A 71 5.43 20.36 -15.63
N VAL A 72 4.58 20.72 -16.58
CA VAL A 72 4.97 21.04 -17.95
C VAL A 72 5.30 22.53 -17.97
N VAL A 73 6.56 22.88 -18.17
CA VAL A 73 7.02 24.27 -18.23
C VAL A 73 7.55 24.52 -19.65
N GLU A 74 7.10 25.61 -20.27
CA GLU A 74 7.69 26.09 -21.52
C GLU A 74 9.03 26.76 -21.18
N ASN A 75 10.13 26.27 -21.75
CA ASN A 75 11.44 26.91 -21.55
C ASN A 75 11.52 28.23 -22.34
N GLU A 76 12.56 29.04 -22.10
CA GLU A 76 12.78 30.32 -22.81
C GLU A 76 12.98 30.15 -24.34
N GLN A 77 13.21 28.91 -24.81
CA GLN A 77 13.27 28.57 -26.23
C GLN A 77 11.92 28.12 -26.83
N GLY A 78 10.83 28.12 -26.05
CA GLY A 78 9.49 27.71 -26.50
C GLY A 78 9.32 26.20 -26.66
N GLU A 79 10.24 25.38 -26.15
CA GLU A 79 10.09 23.93 -26.08
C GLU A 79 9.33 23.53 -24.82
N VAL A 80 8.45 22.55 -24.98
CA VAL A 80 7.66 21.98 -23.89
C VAL A 80 8.53 21.00 -23.12
N VAL A 81 9.09 21.43 -21.98
CA VAL A 81 9.96 20.58 -21.15
C VAL A 81 9.21 20.17 -19.88
N ARG A 82 9.23 18.86 -19.58
CA ARG A 82 8.73 18.33 -18.31
C ARG A 82 9.81 18.55 -17.26
N GLU A 83 9.62 19.51 -16.36
CA GLU A 83 10.56 19.73 -15.26
C GLU A 83 10.09 18.95 -14.03
N LEU A 84 10.81 17.88 -13.70
CA LEU A 84 10.59 17.14 -12.46
C LEU A 84 11.15 17.99 -11.32
N ILE A 85 10.31 18.43 -10.38
CA ILE A 85 10.80 19.09 -9.17
C ILE A 85 11.72 18.10 -8.45
N LYS A 86 12.96 18.51 -8.17
CA LYS A 86 14.03 17.61 -7.68
C LYS A 86 13.99 17.42 -6.15
N ASP A 87 12.83 17.19 -5.53
CA ASP A 87 12.85 16.83 -4.10
C ASP A 87 13.04 15.31 -3.93
N THR A 88 14.29 14.90 -4.12
CA THR A 88 14.72 13.48 -4.14
C THR A 88 14.32 12.74 -2.86
N ASP A 89 14.27 13.43 -1.73
CA ASP A 89 13.86 12.88 -0.44
C ASP A 89 12.37 12.54 -0.41
N SER A 90 11.53 13.43 -0.96
CA SER A 90 10.08 13.24 -1.06
C SER A 90 9.73 12.10 -2.03
N ILE A 91 10.45 12.01 -3.15
CA ILE A 91 10.34 10.90 -4.11
C ILE A 91 10.72 9.56 -3.47
N THR A 92 11.84 9.52 -2.74
CA THR A 92 12.31 8.30 -2.09
C THR A 92 11.33 7.86 -1.01
N LEU A 93 10.82 8.79 -0.21
CA LEU A 93 9.83 8.51 0.82
C LEU A 93 8.56 7.89 0.23
N TYR A 94 8.01 8.48 -0.83
CA TYR A 94 6.83 7.94 -1.51
C TYR A 94 7.09 6.53 -2.04
N LYS A 95 8.24 6.28 -2.68
CA LYS A 95 8.60 4.96 -3.21
C LYS A 95 8.66 3.91 -2.10
N THR A 96 9.28 4.20 -0.97
CA THR A 96 9.37 3.27 0.16
C THR A 96 8.00 3.02 0.81
N MET A 97 7.18 4.07 0.96
CA MET A 97 5.81 3.91 1.49
C MET A 97 4.95 3.03 0.58
N ARG A 98 5.03 3.26 -0.73
CA ARG A 98 4.32 2.47 -1.74
C ARG A 98 4.78 1.01 -1.74
N GLU A 99 6.10 0.77 -1.76
CA GLU A 99 6.67 -0.59 -1.70
C GLU A 99 6.20 -1.33 -0.43
N THR A 100 6.23 -0.65 0.72
CA THR A 100 5.76 -1.23 1.98
C THR A 100 4.28 -1.61 1.91
N LEU A 101 3.42 -0.74 1.34
CA LEU A 101 2.00 -1.03 1.19
C LEU A 101 1.77 -2.20 0.23
N VAL A 102 2.52 -2.30 -0.86
CA VAL A 102 2.45 -3.46 -1.78
C VAL A 102 2.76 -4.76 -1.05
N TYR A 103 3.82 -4.80 -0.23
CA TYR A 103 4.10 -5.99 0.59
C TYR A 103 2.95 -6.30 1.56
N LEU A 104 2.38 -5.28 2.22
CA LEU A 104 1.26 -5.46 3.13
C LEU A 104 -0.01 -5.99 2.45
N THR A 105 -0.28 -5.58 1.21
CA THR A 105 -1.39 -6.09 0.39
C THR A 105 -1.18 -7.55 0.02
N HIS A 106 0.04 -7.93 -0.38
CA HIS A 106 0.36 -9.34 -0.63
C HIS A 106 0.26 -10.20 0.64
N LEU A 107 0.60 -9.60 1.79
CA LEU A 107 0.43 -10.25 3.07
C LEU A 107 -1.07 -10.42 3.40
N ASP A 108 -1.91 -9.41 3.25
CA ASP A 108 -3.36 -9.57 3.44
C ASP A 108 -4.14 -8.52 2.64
N TYR A 109 -4.63 -8.94 1.47
CA TYR A 109 -5.34 -8.04 0.57
C TYR A 109 -6.74 -7.70 1.11
N LYS A 110 -7.38 -8.63 1.84
CA LYS A 110 -8.73 -8.45 2.39
C LYS A 110 -8.73 -7.38 3.47
N ASP A 111 -7.77 -7.46 4.40
CA ASP A 111 -7.63 -6.42 5.43
C ASP A 111 -7.31 -5.06 4.78
N THR A 112 -6.45 -5.04 3.76
CA THR A 112 -6.13 -3.81 3.02
C THR A 112 -7.38 -3.19 2.36
N GLU A 113 -8.18 -3.99 1.66
CA GLU A 113 -9.44 -3.58 1.03
C GLU A 113 -10.43 -3.02 2.06
N ILE A 114 -10.60 -3.70 3.21
CA ILE A 114 -11.47 -3.25 4.30
C ILE A 114 -11.00 -1.89 4.81
N LYS A 115 -9.71 -1.71 5.11
CA LYS A 115 -9.17 -0.45 5.63
C LYS A 115 -9.31 0.70 4.63
N MET A 116 -9.08 0.45 3.34
CA MET A 116 -9.29 1.46 2.29
C MET A 116 -10.77 1.85 2.19
N THR A 117 -11.67 0.86 2.24
CA THR A 117 -13.13 1.06 2.14
C THR A 117 -13.69 1.81 3.35
N GLU A 118 -13.31 1.41 4.57
CA GLU A 118 -13.70 2.11 5.81
C GLU A 118 -13.25 3.57 5.77
N LYS A 119 -12.02 3.82 5.31
CA LYS A 119 -11.47 5.17 5.23
C LYS A 119 -12.20 6.03 4.19
N LEU A 120 -12.53 5.46 3.03
CA LEU A 120 -13.35 6.12 2.02
C LEU A 120 -14.75 6.45 2.58
N GLN A 121 -15.38 5.50 3.27
CA GLN A 121 -16.69 5.67 3.87
C GLN A 121 -16.69 6.78 4.94
N ASN A 122 -15.62 6.90 5.72
CA ASN A 122 -15.46 7.98 6.69
C ASN A 122 -15.32 9.38 6.05
N GLN A 123 -14.81 9.46 4.80
CA GLN A 123 -14.85 10.69 4.01
C GLN A 123 -16.27 11.02 3.54
N VAL A 124 -17.00 10.03 3.01
CA VAL A 124 -18.38 10.19 2.50
C VAL A 124 -19.34 10.60 3.63
N ASN A 125 -19.20 10.01 4.81
CA ASN A 125 -20.07 10.26 5.95
C ASN A 125 -19.70 11.53 6.74
N GLY A 126 -18.69 12.30 6.30
CA GLY A 126 -18.30 13.56 6.92
C GLY A 126 -17.50 13.44 8.23
N ARG A 127 -17.24 12.23 8.73
CA ARG A 127 -16.55 11.99 10.02
C ARG A 127 -15.07 12.38 9.98
N GLU A 128 -14.40 12.12 8.86
CA GLU A 128 -12.97 12.43 8.65
C GLU A 128 -12.75 13.36 7.45
N TRP A 129 -13.80 14.03 6.98
CA TRP A 129 -13.78 14.79 5.76
C TRP A 129 -12.76 15.94 5.83
N SER A 130 -11.78 15.89 4.94
CA SER A 130 -10.95 17.03 4.57
C SER A 130 -10.43 16.85 3.16
N TRP A 131 -10.21 17.95 2.44
CA TRP A 131 -9.60 17.92 1.11
C TRP A 131 -8.28 17.13 1.08
N LYS A 132 -7.51 17.19 2.17
CA LYS A 132 -6.25 16.43 2.32
C LYS A 132 -6.48 14.92 2.44
N ASN A 133 -7.45 14.50 3.26
CA ASN A 133 -7.75 13.08 3.46
C ASN A 133 -8.39 12.46 2.22
N LEU A 134 -9.28 13.20 1.53
CA LEU A 134 -9.88 12.77 0.28
C LEU A 134 -8.81 12.53 -0.78
N ASN A 135 -7.91 13.49 -1.00
CA ASN A 135 -6.83 13.35 -1.97
C ASN A 135 -5.90 12.16 -1.66
N THR A 136 -5.63 11.88 -0.38
CA THR A 136 -4.78 10.74 0.01
C THR A 136 -5.40 9.41 -0.40
N VAL A 137 -6.71 9.24 -0.14
CA VAL A 137 -7.45 8.03 -0.51
C VAL A 137 -7.59 7.94 -2.03
N THR A 138 -7.95 9.02 -2.72
CA THR A 138 -8.14 9.02 -4.18
C THR A 138 -6.84 8.74 -4.95
N ASN A 139 -5.70 9.23 -4.47
CA ASN A 139 -4.39 8.97 -5.11
C ASN A 139 -3.99 7.50 -4.98
N LEU A 140 -4.22 6.88 -3.81
CA LEU A 140 -4.00 5.44 -3.62
C LEU A 140 -4.83 4.62 -4.60
N PHE A 141 -6.12 4.92 -4.74
CA PHE A 141 -6.99 4.24 -5.70
C PHE A 141 -6.59 4.44 -7.16
N SER A 142 -5.96 5.58 -7.49
CA SER A 142 -5.56 5.90 -8.87
C SER A 142 -4.22 5.29 -9.26
N ASP A 143 -3.25 5.24 -8.33
CA ASP A 143 -1.92 4.66 -8.54
C ASP A 143 -1.94 3.12 -8.46
N ASP A 144 -2.71 2.54 -7.54
CA ASP A 144 -2.82 1.07 -7.39
C ASP A 144 -3.62 0.44 -8.54
N LEU A 145 -4.52 1.18 -9.21
CA LEU A 145 -5.24 0.71 -10.40
C LEU A 145 -4.29 0.35 -11.56
N GLN A 146 -3.10 0.92 -11.59
CA GLN A 146 -2.15 0.74 -12.70
C GLN A 146 -1.16 -0.41 -12.48
N LEU A 147 -0.98 -0.92 -11.25
CA LEU A 147 -0.09 -2.06 -10.99
C LEU A 147 -0.79 -3.39 -10.76
N ASP A 148 -2.07 -3.39 -10.36
CA ASP A 148 -2.73 -4.63 -9.93
C ASP A 148 -3.90 -5.10 -10.83
N ILE A 149 -3.82 -4.85 -12.13
CA ILE A 149 -4.68 -5.56 -13.12
C ILE A 149 -4.48 -7.10 -13.03
N SER A 150 -3.39 -7.58 -12.41
CA SER A 150 -3.14 -9.01 -12.18
C SER A 150 -3.48 -9.51 -10.76
N ILE A 151 -3.60 -8.64 -9.75
CA ILE A 151 -3.94 -9.05 -8.36
C ILE A 151 -5.42 -8.81 -8.04
N PHE A 152 -6.01 -7.71 -8.52
CA PHE A 152 -7.45 -7.43 -8.40
C PHE A 152 -8.29 -8.06 -9.53
N GLY A 153 -7.66 -8.90 -10.37
CA GLY A 153 -8.29 -9.65 -11.45
C GLY A 153 -9.21 -10.77 -10.96
N CYS A 154 -10.31 -10.41 -10.28
CA CYS A 154 -11.63 -11.03 -10.31
C CYS A 154 -12.42 -10.56 -9.08
N ARG A 155 -13.25 -9.53 -9.23
CA ARG A 155 -14.58 -9.33 -8.57
C ARG A 155 -14.98 -7.89 -8.23
N ILE A 156 -14.35 -6.87 -8.82
CA ILE A 156 -14.95 -5.52 -8.78
C ILE A 156 -14.86 -4.84 -10.16
N TRP A 157 -15.37 -5.52 -11.19
CA TRP A 157 -16.09 -4.99 -12.36
C TRP A 157 -16.90 -6.14 -12.96
#